data_AF-A0A0D0PZG9-F1
#
_entry.id   AF-A0A0D0PZG9-F1
#
_cell.length_a   1.000
_cell.length_b   1.000
_cell.length_c   1.000
_cell.angle_alpha   90.00
_cell.angle_beta   90.00
_cell.angle_gamma   90.00
#
_symmetry.space_group_name_H-M   'P 1'
#
loop_
_entity.id
_entity.type
_entity.pdbx_description
1 polymer ?
#
loop_
_entity_poly.entity_id
_entity_poly.type
_entity_poly.pdbx_seq_one_letter_code
_entity_poly.pdbx_strand_id
1 'polypeptide(L)'
;MPSTELSHSYDIAATPAAVLAHLADPVNYIGLSPLLVDVRDVHHEAGVTHYVAVERFRFLGLIQHDNVIRVSLRTEDAGLPAEATVSGEVVSPGGVRMDYRFAVTARGTASSLVVDRLRLHAPFGLLRYAAGKAGAVQAERGRVLARRLGGN
;
A
#
# COMPACT_ATOMS: atom_id res chain seq x y z
N MET A 1 -22.70 -1.89 0.53
CA MET A 1 -21.58 -2.75 0.98
C MET A 1 -20.96 -2.11 2.21
N PRO A 2 -20.84 -2.81 3.35
CA PRO A 2 -20.20 -2.28 4.55
C PRO A 2 -18.80 -1.72 4.29
N SER A 3 -18.39 -0.70 5.04
CA SER A 3 -17.07 -0.08 4.91
C SER A 3 -16.45 0.28 6.26
N THR A 4 -15.13 0.41 6.28
CA THR A 4 -14.37 0.94 7.41
C THR A 4 -13.14 1.69 6.92
N GLU A 5 -12.59 2.55 7.77
CA GLU A 5 -11.38 3.31 7.48
C GLU A 5 -10.29 2.95 8.49
N LEU A 6 -9.07 2.84 7.99
CA LEU A 6 -7.87 2.60 8.78
C LEU A 6 -6.86 3.68 8.45
N SER A 7 -6.18 4.20 9.47
CA SER A 7 -5.13 5.19 9.31
C SER A 7 -3.95 4.82 10.17
N HIS A 8 -2.75 4.96 9.61
CA HIS A 8 -1.50 4.82 10.35
C HIS A 8 -0.48 5.82 9.82
N SER A 9 0.45 6.24 10.66
CA SER A 9 1.48 7.21 10.31
C SER A 9 2.87 6.69 10.69
N TYR A 10 3.86 6.96 9.85
CA TYR A 10 5.24 6.53 10.05
C TYR A 10 6.20 7.66 9.72
N ASP A 11 7.22 7.86 10.57
CA ASP A 11 8.36 8.69 10.23
C ASP A 11 9.38 7.86 9.45
N ILE A 12 9.84 8.41 8.33
CA ILE A 12 10.79 7.78 7.42
C ILE A 12 11.99 8.71 7.29
N ALA A 13 13.20 8.20 7.53
CA ALA A 13 14.45 8.93 7.34
C ALA A 13 14.84 9.03 5.86
N ALA A 14 13.92 9.53 5.04
CA ALA A 14 14.14 9.83 3.63
C ALA A 14 13.29 11.03 3.20
N THR A 15 13.69 11.69 2.12
CA THR A 15 12.96 12.84 1.56
C THR A 15 11.63 12.41 0.91
N PRO A 16 10.65 13.32 0.74
CA PRO A 16 9.40 12.96 0.07
C PRO A 16 9.60 12.43 -1.34
N ALA A 17 10.59 12.94 -2.07
CA ALA A 17 10.95 12.46 -3.40
C ALA A 17 11.46 11.00 -3.38
N ALA A 18 12.30 10.63 -2.41
CA ALA A 18 12.79 9.25 -2.29
C ALA A 18 11.67 8.27 -1.89
N VAL A 19 10.80 8.68 -0.97
CA VAL A 19 9.63 7.89 -0.58
C VAL A 19 8.67 7.73 -1.77
N LEU A 20 8.39 8.81 -2.49
CA LEU A 20 7.55 8.78 -3.68
C LEU A 20 8.13 7.83 -4.74
N ALA A 21 9.41 7.96 -5.07
CA ALA A 21 10.07 7.10 -6.05
C ALA A 21 10.00 5.62 -5.66
N HIS A 22 10.16 5.30 -4.37
CA HIS A 22 10.01 3.93 -3.89
C HIS A 22 8.57 3.42 -4.05
N LEU A 23 7.58 4.23 -3.66
CA LEU A 23 6.17 3.85 -3.70
C LEU A 23 5.58 3.91 -5.12
N ALA A 24 6.22 4.57 -6.08
CA ALA A 24 5.76 4.65 -7.47
C ALA A 24 5.94 3.32 -8.23
N ASP A 25 6.87 2.47 -7.80
CA ASP A 25 7.19 1.21 -8.46
C ASP A 25 6.41 0.04 -7.81
N PRO A 26 5.49 -0.62 -8.55
CA PRO A 26 4.74 -1.77 -8.08
C PRO A 26 5.61 -2.89 -7.48
N VAL A 27 6.81 -3.12 -8.00
CA VAL A 27 7.70 -4.20 -7.53
C VAL A 27 8.15 -3.95 -6.09
N ASN A 28 8.30 -2.69 -5.68
CA ASN A 28 8.70 -2.33 -4.32
C ASN A 28 7.64 -2.72 -3.28
N TYR A 29 6.39 -2.98 -3.68
CA TYR A 29 5.35 -3.47 -2.77
C TYR A 29 5.57 -4.92 -2.33
N ILE A 30 6.39 -5.70 -3.05
CA ILE A 30 6.85 -7.01 -2.59
C ILE A 30 7.67 -6.82 -1.31
N GLY A 31 7.25 -7.48 -0.23
CA GLY A 31 7.85 -7.35 1.09
C GLY A 31 7.42 -6.12 1.91
N LEU A 32 6.80 -5.09 1.30
CA LEU A 32 6.10 -4.05 2.07
C LEU A 32 4.77 -4.57 2.61
N SER A 33 4.10 -5.43 1.86
CA SER A 33 3.02 -6.28 2.37
C SER A 33 3.59 -7.68 2.59
N PRO A 34 3.52 -8.25 3.80
CA PRO A 34 4.00 -9.61 4.07
C PRO A 34 3.21 -10.68 3.31
N LEU A 35 2.04 -10.31 2.75
CA LEU A 35 1.22 -11.20 1.94
C LEU A 35 1.59 -11.18 0.47
N LEU A 36 2.18 -10.08 -0.01
CA LEU A 36 2.39 -9.86 -1.45
C LEU A 36 3.66 -10.59 -1.90
N VAL A 37 3.48 -11.60 -2.74
CA VAL A 37 4.56 -12.49 -3.20
C VAL A 37 4.95 -12.28 -4.66
N ASP A 38 4.10 -11.64 -5.45
CA ASP A 38 4.34 -11.42 -6.88
C ASP A 38 3.60 -10.18 -7.38
N VAL A 39 4.19 -9.55 -8.40
CA VAL A 39 3.63 -8.42 -9.15
C VAL A 39 3.83 -8.71 -10.63
N ARG A 40 2.75 -8.63 -11.40
CA ARG A 40 2.75 -8.91 -12.83
C ARG A 40 1.79 -8.03 -13.59
N ASP A 41 1.82 -8.13 -14.91
CA ASP A 41 0.95 -7.41 -15.84
C ASP A 41 0.97 -5.88 -15.64
N VAL A 42 2.15 -5.34 -15.33
CA VAL A 42 2.34 -3.90 -15.09
C VAL A 42 2.21 -3.14 -16.41
N HIS A 43 1.29 -2.19 -16.46
CA HIS A 43 1.11 -1.29 -17.59
C HIS A 43 0.74 0.12 -17.11
N HIS A 44 1.01 1.10 -17.97
CA HIS A 44 0.81 2.51 -17.66
C HIS A 44 -0.21 3.09 -18.64
N GLU A 45 -1.27 3.69 -18.12
CA GLU A 45 -2.35 4.27 -18.91
C GLU A 45 -2.82 5.58 -18.28
N ALA A 46 -2.83 6.68 -19.06
CA ALA A 46 -3.35 7.98 -18.65
C ALA A 46 -2.88 8.48 -17.25
N GLY A 47 -1.60 8.28 -16.93
CA GLY A 47 -1.01 8.69 -15.63
C GLY A 47 -1.36 7.75 -14.47
N VAL A 48 -1.82 6.54 -14.76
CA VAL A 48 -2.13 5.49 -13.80
C VAL A 48 -1.30 4.25 -14.12
N THR A 49 -0.66 3.69 -13.10
CA THR A 49 -0.02 2.38 -13.19
C THR A 49 -1.02 1.32 -12.76
N HIS A 50 -1.34 0.41 -13.67
CA HIS A 50 -2.20 -0.74 -13.42
C HIS A 50 -1.35 -2.00 -13.33
N TYR A 51 -1.63 -2.84 -12.34
CA TYR A 51 -0.91 -4.09 -12.17
C TYR A 51 -1.76 -5.13 -11.44
N VAL A 52 -1.30 -6.38 -11.51
CA VAL A 52 -1.82 -7.49 -10.75
C VAL A 52 -0.84 -7.81 -9.63
N ALA A 53 -1.33 -7.84 -8.40
CA ALA A 53 -0.57 -8.33 -7.25
C ALA A 53 -1.14 -9.67 -6.79
N VAL A 54 -0.25 -10.57 -6.36
CA VAL A 54 -0.61 -11.87 -5.79
C VAL A 54 -0.37 -11.84 -4.30
N GLU A 55 -1.44 -11.92 -3.53
CA GLU A 55 -1.38 -12.06 -2.08
C GLU A 55 -1.51 -13.52 -1.68
N ARG A 56 -0.55 -14.05 -0.93
CA ARG A 56 -0.54 -15.44 -0.46
C ARG A 56 -0.97 -15.51 0.99
N PHE A 57 -2.15 -16.06 1.21
CA PHE A 57 -2.69 -16.36 2.53
C PHE A 57 -2.36 -17.80 2.92
N ARG A 58 -2.07 -18.02 4.20
CA ARG A 58 -1.99 -19.36 4.81
C ARG A 58 -3.09 -19.49 5.86
N PHE A 59 -4.05 -20.37 5.64
CA PHE A 59 -5.09 -20.72 6.60
C PHE A 59 -4.65 -21.95 7.40
N LEU A 60 -4.66 -21.81 8.74
CA LEU A 60 -4.23 -22.85 9.69
C LEU A 60 -2.84 -23.44 9.42
N GLY A 61 -1.96 -22.70 8.72
CA GLY A 61 -0.63 -23.16 8.33
C GLY A 61 -0.59 -24.23 7.23
N LEU A 62 -1.74 -24.76 6.79
CA LEU A 62 -1.81 -25.92 5.89
C LEU A 62 -2.39 -25.57 4.52
N ILE A 63 -3.32 -24.61 4.43
CA ILE A 63 -4.01 -24.29 3.18
C ILE A 63 -3.47 -22.96 2.66
N GLN A 64 -2.76 -23.03 1.54
CA GLN A 64 -2.32 -21.85 0.81
C GLN A 64 -3.42 -21.37 -0.14
N HIS A 65 -3.72 -20.08 -0.11
CA HIS A 65 -4.64 -19.44 -1.04
C HIS A 65 -3.98 -18.20 -1.63
N ASP A 66 -3.88 -18.17 -2.95
CA ASP A 66 -3.36 -17.01 -3.68
C ASP A 66 -4.54 -16.15 -4.15
N ASN A 67 -4.66 -14.95 -3.56
CA ASN A 67 -5.63 -13.93 -3.91
C ASN A 67 -5.00 -12.99 -4.95
N VAL A 68 -5.48 -13.07 -6.19
CA VAL A 68 -4.98 -12.28 -7.31
C VAL A 68 -5.76 -10.97 -7.38
N ILE A 69 -5.19 -9.88 -6.88
CA ILE A 69 -5.82 -8.57 -6.80
C ILE A 69 -5.41 -7.68 -7.97
N ARG A 70 -6.34 -6.85 -8.44
CA ARG A 70 -6.05 -5.78 -9.40
C ARG A 70 -5.79 -4.49 -8.63
N VAL A 71 -4.76 -3.77 -9.00
CA VAL A 71 -4.37 -2.52 -8.35
C VAL A 71 -4.21 -1.43 -9.41
N SER A 72 -4.70 -0.25 -9.07
CA SER A 72 -4.36 1.00 -9.75
C SER A 72 -3.51 1.85 -8.80
N LEU A 73 -2.55 2.57 -9.36
CA LEU A 73 -1.62 3.42 -8.62
C LEU A 73 -1.46 4.74 -9.36
N ARG A 74 -1.56 5.83 -8.62
CA ARG A 74 -1.36 7.20 -9.08
C ARG A 74 -0.35 7.88 -8.17
N THR A 75 0.52 8.67 -8.78
CA THR A 75 1.50 9.50 -8.07
C THR A 75 1.24 10.96 -8.37
N GLU A 76 1.31 11.78 -7.34
CA GLU A 76 1.21 13.24 -7.42
C GLU A 76 2.49 13.84 -6.81
N ASP A 77 3.29 14.49 -7.65
CA ASP A 77 4.62 15.03 -7.32
C ASP A 77 4.69 16.56 -7.37
N ALA A 78 3.58 17.23 -7.73
CA ALA A 78 3.51 18.69 -7.88
C ALA A 78 3.84 19.47 -6.61
N GLY A 79 3.71 18.85 -5.43
CA GLY A 79 4.04 19.45 -4.14
C GLY A 79 5.49 19.26 -3.69
N LEU A 80 6.33 18.60 -4.49
CA LEU A 80 7.73 18.39 -4.14
C LEU A 80 8.49 19.73 -4.09
N PRO A 81 9.47 19.89 -3.18
CA PRO A 81 10.01 18.87 -2.28
C PRO A 81 9.26 18.73 -0.95
N ALA A 82 8.20 19.51 -0.71
CA ALA A 82 7.52 19.58 0.58
C ALA A 82 6.55 18.42 0.80
N GLU A 83 5.85 18.00 -0.24
CA GLU A 83 4.84 16.95 -0.16
C GLU A 83 4.73 16.13 -1.44
N ALA A 84 4.22 14.91 -1.30
CA ALA A 84 3.85 14.05 -2.40
C ALA A 84 2.68 13.16 -1.99
N THR A 85 1.93 12.64 -2.96
CA THR A 85 0.85 11.67 -2.69
C THR A 85 1.00 10.47 -3.61
N VAL A 86 0.79 9.28 -3.04
CA VAL A 86 0.50 8.06 -3.81
C VAL A 86 -0.90 7.59 -3.44
N SER A 87 -1.73 7.28 -4.43
CA SER A 87 -3.10 6.81 -4.19
C SER A 87 -3.51 5.75 -5.19
N GLY A 88 -4.63 5.09 -4.93
CA GLY A 88 -5.13 4.07 -5.84
C GLY A 88 -6.28 3.24 -5.29
N GLU A 89 -6.70 2.28 -6.08
CA GLU A 89 -7.75 1.33 -5.75
C GLU A 89 -7.23 -0.10 -5.89
N VAL A 90 -7.63 -0.96 -4.97
CA VAL A 90 -7.44 -2.40 -5.00
C VAL A 90 -8.79 -3.09 -5.15
N VAL A 91 -8.87 -4.05 -6.07
CA VAL A 91 -10.06 -4.89 -6.28
C VAL A 91 -9.66 -6.36 -6.20
N SER A 92 -10.23 -7.08 -5.23
CA SER A 92 -10.07 -8.52 -5.07
C SER A 92 -11.23 -9.30 -5.72
N PRO A 93 -10.98 -10.50 -6.27
CA PRO A 93 -12.02 -11.43 -6.74
C PRO A 93 -13.05 -11.79 -5.66
N GLY A 94 -12.67 -11.73 -4.37
CA GLY A 94 -13.56 -12.01 -3.23
C GLY A 94 -14.55 -10.88 -2.90
N GLY A 95 -14.68 -9.86 -3.75
CA GLY A 95 -15.59 -8.73 -3.54
C GLY A 95 -15.07 -7.67 -2.56
N VAL A 96 -13.81 -7.78 -2.13
CA VAL A 96 -13.15 -6.75 -1.31
C VAL A 96 -12.62 -5.66 -2.23
N ARG A 97 -12.93 -4.40 -1.89
CA ARG A 97 -12.39 -3.20 -2.55
C ARG A 97 -11.72 -2.30 -1.53
N MET A 98 -10.66 -1.62 -1.92
CA MET A 98 -9.95 -0.72 -1.03
C MET A 98 -9.41 0.47 -1.79
N ASP A 99 -9.80 1.68 -1.37
CA ASP A 99 -9.10 2.90 -1.75
C ASP A 99 -7.94 3.11 -0.77
N TYR A 100 -6.78 3.48 -1.28
CA TYR A 100 -5.62 3.79 -0.45
C TYR A 100 -5.02 5.14 -0.81
N ARG A 101 -4.41 5.78 0.20
CA ARG A 101 -3.65 7.02 0.04
C ARG A 101 -2.47 7.06 1.01
N PHE A 102 -1.28 7.28 0.47
CA PHE A 102 -0.06 7.63 1.19
C PHE A 102 0.19 9.13 0.98
N ALA A 103 -0.08 9.93 2.00
CA ALA A 103 0.33 11.33 2.01
C ALA A 103 1.73 11.43 2.62
N VAL A 104 2.68 11.97 1.88
CA VAL A 104 4.08 12.10 2.29
C VAL A 104 4.37 13.58 2.49
N THR A 105 4.79 13.98 3.69
CA THR A 105 5.14 15.36 3.99
C THR A 105 6.53 15.47 4.58
N ALA A 106 7.29 16.47 4.17
CA ALA A 106 8.63 16.70 4.68
C ALA A 106 8.63 16.96 6.20
N ARG A 107 9.58 16.35 6.89
CA ARG A 107 9.95 16.61 8.27
C ARG A 107 11.41 17.04 8.28
N GLY A 108 11.65 18.34 8.17
CA GLY A 108 13.00 18.86 7.97
C GLY A 108 13.56 18.53 6.58
N THR A 109 14.88 18.43 6.46
CA THR A 109 15.58 18.34 5.17
C THR A 109 15.78 16.91 4.64
N ALA A 110 15.73 15.89 5.52
CA ALA A 110 16.09 14.52 5.19
C ALA A 110 15.09 13.45 5.68
N SER A 111 13.96 13.85 6.26
CA SER A 111 12.94 12.91 6.74
C SER A 111 11.54 13.31 6.27
N SER A 112 10.62 12.36 6.34
CA SER A 112 9.24 12.53 5.92
C SER A 112 8.29 11.83 6.88
N LEU A 113 7.12 12.42 7.08
CA LEU A 113 5.97 11.75 7.67
C LEU A 113 5.14 11.14 6.54
N VAL A 114 4.90 9.84 6.61
CA VAL A 114 3.97 9.13 5.72
C VAL A 114 2.69 8.84 6.47
N VAL A 115 1.56 9.34 5.98
CA VAL A 115 0.22 9.02 6.49
C VAL A 115 -0.48 8.09 5.51
N ASP A 116 -0.66 6.85 5.93
CA ASP A 116 -1.32 5.77 5.21
C ASP A 116 -2.79 5.69 5.62
N ARG A 117 -3.69 5.95 4.67
CA ARG A 117 -5.14 5.84 4.85
C ARG A 117 -5.69 4.79 3.91
N LEU A 118 -6.49 3.89 4.45
CA LEU A 118 -7.21 2.85 3.71
C LEU A 118 -8.70 3.00 3.97
N ARG A 119 -9.50 3.01 2.90
CA ARG A 119 -10.94 2.89 2.97
C ARG A 119 -11.33 1.54 2.38
N LEU A 120 -11.77 0.64 3.23
CA LEU A 120 -12.03 -0.74 2.88
C LEU A 120 -13.54 -0.98 2.75
N HIS A 121 -13.94 -1.67 1.71
CA HIS A 121 -15.29 -2.16 1.48
C HIS A 121 -15.25 -3.67 1.29
N ALA A 122 -16.16 -4.40 1.95
CA ALA A 122 -16.23 -5.84 1.82
C ALA A 122 -17.67 -6.36 1.97
N PRO A 123 -17.99 -7.56 1.45
CA PRO A 123 -19.26 -8.21 1.71
C PRO A 123 -19.54 -8.38 3.21
N PHE A 124 -20.82 -8.54 3.56
CA PHE A 124 -21.23 -8.71 4.96
C PHE A 124 -20.53 -9.92 5.60
N GLY A 125 -20.05 -9.77 6.83
CA GLY A 125 -19.27 -10.78 7.55
C GLY A 125 -17.76 -10.80 7.25
N LEU A 126 -17.30 -10.27 6.11
CA LEU A 126 -15.87 -10.23 5.75
C LEU A 126 -15.14 -8.96 6.17
N LEU A 127 -15.87 -7.86 6.42
CA LEU A 127 -15.28 -6.56 6.69
C LEU A 127 -14.30 -6.58 7.87
N ARG A 128 -14.65 -7.22 8.99
CA ARG A 128 -13.77 -7.29 10.17
C ARG A 128 -12.48 -8.05 9.88
N TYR A 129 -12.59 -9.17 9.16
CA TYR A 129 -11.42 -9.98 8.77
C TYR A 129 -10.50 -9.18 7.85
N ALA A 130 -11.06 -8.59 6.78
CA ALA A 130 -10.32 -7.82 5.81
C ALA A 130 -9.68 -6.57 6.44
N ALA A 131 -10.38 -5.88 7.36
CA ALA A 131 -9.83 -4.75 8.11
C ALA A 131 -8.68 -5.17 9.03
N GLY A 132 -8.79 -6.31 9.71
CA GLY A 132 -7.70 -6.84 10.54
C GLY A 132 -6.45 -7.16 9.72
N LYS A 133 -6.61 -7.72 8.51
CA LYS A 133 -5.49 -7.96 7.59
C LYS A 133 -4.90 -6.66 7.06
N ALA A 134 -5.73 -5.71 6.63
CA ALA A 134 -5.28 -4.40 6.16
C ALA A 134 -4.48 -3.65 7.24
N GLY A 135 -4.96 -3.65 8.49
CA GLY A 135 -4.25 -3.03 9.62
C GLY A 135 -2.89 -3.69 9.92
N ALA A 136 -2.80 -5.02 9.84
CA ALA A 136 -1.53 -5.73 10.00
C ALA A 136 -0.53 -5.39 8.88
N VAL A 137 -1.02 -5.30 7.63
CA VAL A 137 -0.21 -4.88 6.47
C VAL A 137 0.27 -3.44 6.64
N GLN A 138 -0.59 -2.51 7.07
CA GLN A 138 -0.19 -1.13 7.36
C GLN A 138 0.95 -1.12 8.40
N ALA A 139 0.80 -1.79 9.53
CA ALA A 139 1.82 -1.78 10.57
C ALA A 139 3.18 -2.31 10.06
N GLU A 140 3.18 -3.38 9.25
CA GLU A 140 4.42 -3.96 8.73
C GLU A 140 5.05 -3.11 7.62
N ARG A 141 4.23 -2.55 6.71
CA ARG A 141 4.68 -1.64 5.65
C ARG A 141 5.52 -0.51 6.20
N GLY A 142 5.06 0.12 7.27
CA GLY A 142 5.79 1.18 7.96
C GLY A 142 7.19 0.77 8.39
N ARG A 143 7.30 -0.39 9.05
CA ARG A 143 8.58 -0.93 9.53
C ARG A 143 9.52 -1.24 8.38
N VAL A 144 9.02 -1.85 7.31
CA VAL A 144 9.84 -2.22 6.16
C VAL A 144 10.26 -0.99 5.37
N LEU A 145 9.38 -0.01 5.18
CA LEU A 145 9.70 1.25 4.52
C LEU A 145 10.77 2.03 5.29
N ALA A 146 10.62 2.14 6.61
CA ALA A 146 11.63 2.76 7.47
C ALA A 146 12.98 2.05 7.37
N ARG A 147 12.98 0.71 7.34
CA ARG A 147 14.21 -0.09 7.20
C ARG A 147 14.87 0.05 5.83
N ARG A 148 14.09 0.08 4.75
CA ARG A 148 14.61 0.16 3.37
C ARG A 148 15.16 1.54 3.04
N LEU A 149 14.53 2.59 3.55
CA LEU A 149 14.86 3.97 3.20
C LEU A 149 15.70 4.69 4.25
N GLY A 150 15.58 4.33 5.52
CA GLY A 150 16.34 4.92 6.62
C GLY A 150 17.67 4.21 6.87
N GLY A 151 18.43 3.91 5.81
CA GLY A 151 19.62 3.05 5.87
C GLY A 151 20.55 3.32 7.06
N ASN A 152 20.85 2.23 7.79
CA ASN A 152 21.87 2.00 8.84
C ASN A 152 22.23 3.14 9.80
#